data_AF-A0A1Y1YBW9-F1
#
_entry.id   AF-A0A1Y1YBW9-F1
#
_cell.length_a   1.000
_cell.length_b   1.000
_cell.length_c   1.000
_cell.angle_alpha   90.00
_cell.angle_beta   90.00
_cell.angle_gamma   90.00
#
_symmetry.space_group_name_H-M   'P 1'
#
loop_
_entity.id
_entity.type
_entity.pdbx_description
1 polymer ?
#
loop_
_entity_poly.entity_id
_entity_poly.type
_entity_poly.pdbx_seq_one_letter_code
_entity_poly.pdbx_strand_id
1 'polypeptide(L)'
;MLSWCRPLSSTVSSLATRTRSNSVCCFGPPSYRLLHHSTASALSSSAPEKPLPITIVACSSRIDLLTDLDTPEHPTTAGWPRFLAENTQETEHLFEEDSLLKWQFMAILREGVNAEEKVIGLANSIPFYWSTPNDNNSLPDLGWDAVMRSGLQLDRSLKNAVYDGPKPNALSAVAVSVDPAYRFKKTGRDIAAELLNTMKTAARDSGFSAFVLPVRPTGKASSEEFIKMDFEEYCAKVRGQDGVISGGLLAFNSCDSGAEPWDPWIRKHIMMGGKIARPALQGTTIKGTKKEWEKWTGVDFGAIATGERLTKYGDGKVSVDIMIPGGLVPVKYFPATDTGIYEEPNLWMRYF
;
A
#
# COMPACT_ATOMS: atom_id res chain seq x y z
N MET A 1 -8.54 23.43 17.40
CA MET A 1 -7.69 23.66 18.60
C MET A 1 -8.01 22.55 19.60
N LEU A 2 -7.09 21.62 19.82
CA LEU A 2 -6.85 20.93 21.11
C LEU A 2 -5.70 19.93 20.90
N SER A 3 -4.56 20.28 21.49
CA SER A 3 -3.36 19.46 21.70
C SER A 3 -3.67 18.32 22.69
N TRP A 4 -2.82 17.29 22.78
CA TRP A 4 -2.18 16.78 24.03
C TRP A 4 -1.70 15.32 23.87
N CYS A 5 -0.39 15.15 23.72
CA CYS A 5 0.34 13.91 24.04
C CYS A 5 1.01 14.05 25.43
N ARG A 6 0.93 13.01 26.28
CA ARG A 6 2.00 12.66 27.22
C ARG A 6 2.07 11.13 27.45
N PRO A 7 3.29 10.56 27.65
CA PRO A 7 3.53 9.11 27.67
C PRO A 7 3.55 8.54 29.10
N LEU A 8 3.27 7.23 29.22
CA LEU A 8 3.53 6.46 30.44
C LEU A 8 4.57 5.38 30.17
N SER A 9 5.65 5.46 30.95
CA SER A 9 6.69 4.46 31.13
C SER A 9 6.24 3.34 32.06
N SER A 10 6.64 2.09 31.81
CA SER A 10 6.97 1.16 32.88
C SER A 10 7.94 0.07 32.44
N THR A 11 8.99 -0.07 33.24
CA THR A 11 10.04 -1.08 33.21
C THR A 11 9.65 -2.18 34.19
N VAL A 12 9.71 -3.47 33.83
CA VAL A 12 9.97 -4.55 34.80
C VAL A 12 10.76 -5.68 34.14
N SER A 13 11.89 -6.00 34.77
CA SER A 13 12.82 -7.10 34.52
C SER A 13 12.40 -8.36 35.28
N SER A 14 12.67 -9.55 34.74
CA SER A 14 12.85 -10.76 35.54
C SER A 14 13.48 -11.91 34.73
N LEU A 15 14.67 -12.34 35.16
CA LEU A 15 15.39 -13.54 34.74
C LEU A 15 14.83 -14.81 35.42
N ALA A 16 14.92 -15.97 34.77
CA ALA A 16 15.35 -17.23 35.41
C ALA A 16 15.59 -18.39 34.41
N THR A 17 16.88 -18.68 34.19
CA THR A 17 17.57 -19.99 34.23
C THR A 17 16.92 -21.32 33.73
N ARG A 18 17.56 -21.83 32.65
CA ARG A 18 17.98 -23.21 32.32
C ARG A 18 17.74 -24.35 33.33
N THR A 19 17.35 -25.50 32.77
CA THR A 19 18.01 -26.81 33.01
C THR A 19 17.95 -27.71 31.76
N ARG A 20 19.07 -28.38 31.46
CA ARG A 20 19.30 -29.38 30.41
C ARG A 20 19.14 -30.80 30.99
N SER A 21 18.85 -31.79 30.14
CA SER A 21 19.25 -33.21 30.20
C SER A 21 18.19 -34.04 29.43
N ASN A 22 18.45 -35.05 28.62
CA ASN A 22 19.65 -35.69 28.10
C ASN A 22 19.23 -36.42 26.81
N SER A 23 20.06 -36.35 25.79
CA SER A 23 19.97 -37.10 24.54
C SER A 23 20.79 -38.39 24.65
N VAL A 24 20.19 -39.53 24.28
CA VAL A 24 20.91 -40.77 23.94
C VAL A 24 20.28 -41.34 22.68
N CYS A 25 21.06 -41.36 21.60
CA CYS A 25 20.85 -42.20 20.42
C CYS A 25 21.54 -43.55 20.66
N CYS A 26 20.98 -44.64 20.14
CA CYS A 26 21.63 -45.50 19.12
C CYS A 26 20.90 -46.83 18.89
N PHE A 27 20.99 -47.29 17.63
CA PHE A 27 20.83 -48.64 17.06
C PHE A 27 19.52 -49.03 16.34
N GLY A 28 19.71 -49.52 15.11
CA GLY A 28 18.73 -49.73 14.05
C GLY A 28 18.22 -51.18 13.89
N PRO A 29 17.95 -51.62 12.64
CA PRO A 29 16.71 -52.31 12.18
C PRO A 29 16.81 -53.85 12.31
N PRO A 30 15.75 -54.70 12.10
CA PRO A 30 14.92 -54.73 10.89
C PRO A 30 13.45 -55.27 10.98
N SER A 31 12.80 -55.22 9.81
CA SER A 31 11.87 -56.20 9.22
C SER A 31 10.34 -56.05 9.38
N TYR A 32 9.70 -56.19 8.22
CA TYR A 32 8.28 -56.10 7.89
C TYR A 32 7.39 -57.09 8.66
N ARG A 33 6.23 -56.62 9.13
CA ARG A 33 4.99 -57.41 9.14
C ARG A 33 3.76 -56.50 9.12
N LEU A 34 2.98 -56.66 8.05
CA LEU A 34 1.65 -56.10 7.85
C LEU A 34 0.68 -56.67 8.88
N LEU A 35 -0.01 -55.80 9.62
CA LEU A 35 -1.32 -56.10 10.19
C LEU A 35 -2.22 -54.87 9.96
N HIS A 36 -3.21 -55.07 9.09
CA HIS A 36 -4.31 -54.14 8.87
C HIS A 36 -5.15 -54.04 10.14
N HIS A 37 -5.12 -52.87 10.79
CA HIS A 37 -6.25 -52.41 11.59
C HIS A 37 -6.76 -51.11 11.00
N SER A 38 -7.91 -51.23 10.33
CA SER A 38 -8.75 -50.14 9.86
C SER A 38 -9.23 -49.34 11.06
N THR A 39 -8.56 -48.22 11.37
CA THR A 39 -9.14 -47.15 12.17
C THR A 39 -9.78 -46.16 11.21
N ALA A 40 -11.11 -46.16 11.16
CA ALA A 40 -11.88 -45.13 10.50
C ALA A 40 -11.57 -43.79 11.20
N SER A 41 -10.70 -42.98 10.59
CA SER A 41 -10.53 -41.59 10.98
C SER A 41 -11.79 -40.85 10.56
N ALA A 42 -12.57 -40.42 11.54
CA ALA A 42 -13.70 -39.53 11.31
C ALA A 42 -13.16 -38.22 10.72
N LEU A 43 -13.28 -38.08 9.40
CA LEU A 43 -13.23 -36.78 8.74
C LEU A 43 -14.40 -35.97 9.27
N SER A 44 -14.13 -35.12 10.26
CA SER A 44 -15.01 -34.01 10.62
C SER A 44 -15.06 -33.10 9.39
N SER A 45 -16.08 -33.26 8.56
CA SER A 45 -16.44 -32.24 7.58
C SER A 45 -17.00 -31.06 8.38
N SER A 46 -16.15 -30.05 8.64
CA SER A 46 -16.66 -28.75 9.04
C SER A 46 -17.61 -28.27 7.96
N ALA A 47 -18.83 -27.90 8.36
CA ALA A 47 -19.75 -27.21 7.46
C ALA A 47 -19.04 -26.00 6.84
N PRO A 48 -19.33 -25.62 5.58
CA PRO A 48 -18.76 -24.41 5.00
C PRO A 48 -19.07 -23.25 5.94
N GLU A 49 -18.01 -22.64 6.48
CA GLU A 49 -18.09 -21.49 7.36
C GLU A 49 -18.91 -20.42 6.63
N LYS A 50 -19.99 -19.94 7.26
CA LYS A 50 -20.90 -18.96 6.63
C LYS A 50 -20.04 -17.77 6.18
N PRO A 51 -20.19 -17.28 4.93
CA PRO A 51 -19.34 -16.21 4.43
C PRO A 51 -19.41 -15.00 5.36
N LEU A 52 -18.25 -14.43 5.67
CA LEU A 52 -18.15 -13.27 6.55
C LEU A 52 -19.11 -12.18 6.06
N PRO A 53 -19.98 -11.64 6.94
CA PRO A 53 -20.97 -10.62 6.61
C PRO A 53 -20.29 -9.26 6.41
N ILE A 54 -19.57 -9.13 5.29
CA ILE A 54 -18.86 -7.91 4.91
C ILE A 54 -19.66 -7.18 3.84
N THR A 55 -19.92 -5.90 4.09
CA THR A 55 -20.61 -4.98 3.18
C THR A 55 -19.65 -3.86 2.78
N ILE A 56 -19.67 -3.46 1.51
CA ILE A 56 -18.92 -2.30 1.03
C ILE A 56 -19.89 -1.17 0.78
N VAL A 57 -19.59 0.01 1.33
CA VAL A 57 -20.44 1.20 1.23
C VAL A 57 -19.58 2.43 0.97
N ALA A 58 -20.18 3.47 0.40
CA ALA A 58 -19.55 4.79 0.35
C ALA A 58 -19.48 5.37 1.77
N CYS A 59 -18.37 6.03 2.11
CA CYS A 59 -18.17 6.61 3.43
C CYS A 59 -19.24 7.67 3.77
N SER A 60 -19.75 8.38 2.76
CA SER A 60 -20.83 9.35 2.91
C SER A 60 -22.16 8.73 3.42
N SER A 61 -22.32 7.41 3.34
CA SER A 61 -23.50 6.70 3.86
C SER A 61 -23.34 6.22 5.31
N ARG A 62 -22.12 6.23 5.84
CA ARG A 62 -21.74 5.72 7.18
C ARG A 62 -20.74 6.65 7.86
N ILE A 63 -21.11 7.94 7.92
CA ILE A 63 -20.30 9.00 8.55
C ILE A 63 -20.05 8.68 10.03
N ASP A 64 -20.98 7.97 10.67
CA ASP A 64 -20.90 7.48 12.05
C ASP A 64 -19.70 6.56 12.33
N LEU A 65 -19.14 5.92 11.29
CA LEU A 65 -17.97 5.03 11.40
C LEU A 65 -16.65 5.73 11.04
N LEU A 66 -16.65 7.02 10.68
CA LEU A 66 -15.41 7.72 10.35
C LEU A 66 -14.52 7.93 11.58
N THR A 67 -15.10 8.11 12.76
CA THR A 67 -14.35 8.26 14.01
C THR A 67 -13.50 7.04 14.34
N ASP A 68 -13.87 5.85 13.84
CA ASP A 68 -13.07 4.63 14.03
C ASP A 68 -11.74 4.72 13.28
N LEU A 69 -11.72 5.46 12.15
CA LEU A 69 -10.53 5.67 11.32
C LEU A 69 -9.54 6.66 11.90
N ASP A 70 -9.98 7.53 12.83
CA ASP A 70 -9.14 8.55 13.48
C ASP A 70 -8.10 7.95 14.43
N THR A 71 -8.21 6.65 14.75
CA THR A 71 -7.21 5.96 15.56
C THR A 71 -5.95 5.68 14.72
N PRO A 72 -4.76 6.21 15.08
CA PRO A 72 -3.52 5.97 14.32
C PRO A 72 -3.17 4.48 14.20
N GLU A 73 -3.61 3.68 15.17
CA GLU A 73 -3.43 2.23 15.22
C GLU A 73 -4.47 1.46 14.40
N HIS A 74 -5.44 2.13 13.77
CA HIS A 74 -6.47 1.47 12.98
C HIS A 74 -5.80 0.61 11.88
N PRO A 75 -6.17 -0.67 11.69
CA PRO A 75 -5.47 -1.57 10.78
C PRO A 75 -5.43 -1.11 9.30
N THR A 76 -6.36 -0.25 8.89
CA THR A 76 -6.36 0.33 7.54
C THR A 76 -5.40 1.50 7.38
N THR A 77 -4.97 2.11 8.49
CA THR A 77 -4.04 3.25 8.54
C THR A 77 -2.63 2.78 8.93
N ALA A 78 -2.53 1.94 9.96
CA ALA A 78 -1.28 1.39 10.48
C ALA A 78 -0.49 0.51 9.50
N GLY A 79 -1.12 0.06 8.41
CA GLY A 79 -0.45 -0.68 7.33
C GLY A 79 0.53 0.16 6.50
N TRP A 80 0.46 1.50 6.61
CA TRP A 80 1.32 2.42 5.88
C TRP A 80 2.58 2.78 6.68
N PRO A 81 3.76 2.81 6.06
CA PRO A 81 4.96 3.34 6.70
C PRO A 81 4.75 4.74 7.27
N ARG A 82 5.16 4.94 8.52
CA ARG A 82 4.91 6.20 9.25
C ARG A 82 5.38 7.46 8.52
N PHE A 83 6.50 7.40 7.82
CA PHE A 83 7.01 8.58 7.08
C PHE A 83 6.02 9.05 5.99
N LEU A 84 5.23 8.15 5.38
CA LEU A 84 4.18 8.52 4.43
C LEU A 84 3.01 9.23 5.12
N ALA A 85 2.79 8.96 6.41
CA ALA A 85 1.74 9.59 7.19
C ALA A 85 2.04 11.04 7.58
N GLU A 86 3.26 11.54 7.36
CA GLU A 86 3.62 12.90 7.80
C GLU A 86 3.28 13.96 6.73
N ASN A 87 2.77 13.52 5.56
CA ASN A 87 2.19 14.37 4.51
C ASN A 87 0.65 14.22 4.41
N THR A 88 -0.03 13.77 5.48
CA THR A 88 -1.46 13.35 5.46
C THR A 88 -2.50 14.45 5.37
N GLN A 89 -2.12 15.74 5.44
CA GLN A 89 -3.10 16.83 5.32
C GLN A 89 -3.94 16.69 4.05
N GLU A 90 -3.34 16.25 2.94
CA GLU A 90 -4.07 16.05 1.69
C GLU A 90 -5.06 14.86 1.75
N THR A 91 -4.74 13.80 2.49
CA THR A 91 -5.64 12.65 2.63
C THR A 91 -6.77 12.89 3.62
N GLU A 92 -6.56 13.70 4.65
CA GLU A 92 -7.60 14.09 5.62
C GLU A 92 -8.73 14.86 4.92
N HIS A 93 -8.37 15.77 4.00
CA HIS A 93 -9.33 16.54 3.20
C HIS A 93 -10.28 15.66 2.36
N LEU A 94 -9.93 14.40 2.05
CA LEU A 94 -10.82 13.49 1.32
C LEU A 94 -12.07 13.11 2.13
N PHE A 95 -12.01 13.26 3.46
CA PHE A 95 -13.09 12.90 4.39
C PHE A 95 -13.82 14.11 4.97
N GLU A 96 -13.26 15.32 4.87
CA GLU A 96 -13.85 16.55 5.40
C GLU A 96 -14.95 17.13 4.50
N GLU A 97 -14.94 16.81 3.21
CA GLU A 97 -15.77 17.45 2.20
C GLU A 97 -16.78 16.48 1.59
N ASP A 98 -18.08 16.78 1.68
CA ASP A 98 -19.16 15.93 1.13
C ASP A 98 -18.98 15.61 -0.36
N SER A 99 -18.42 16.57 -1.12
CA SER A 99 -18.12 16.42 -2.55
C SER A 99 -17.06 15.35 -2.83
N LEU A 100 -16.17 15.11 -1.87
CA LEU A 100 -15.08 14.12 -1.93
C LEU A 100 -15.44 12.83 -1.19
N LEU A 101 -16.18 12.91 -0.09
CA LEU A 101 -16.49 11.79 0.80
C LEU A 101 -17.25 10.66 0.09
N LYS A 102 -18.10 11.00 -0.90
CA LYS A 102 -18.83 10.03 -1.72
C LYS A 102 -17.94 9.14 -2.61
N TRP A 103 -16.67 9.52 -2.80
CA TRP A 103 -15.67 8.76 -3.56
C TRP A 103 -14.77 7.90 -2.67
N GLN A 104 -14.99 7.93 -1.37
CA GLN A 104 -14.30 7.07 -0.41
C GLN A 104 -15.21 5.90 -0.08
N PHE A 105 -14.65 4.70 0.04
CA PHE A 105 -15.40 3.47 0.30
C PHE A 105 -14.80 2.70 1.46
N MET A 106 -15.66 2.12 2.29
CA MET A 106 -15.28 1.30 3.43
C MET A 106 -15.89 -0.10 3.33
N ALA A 107 -15.13 -1.10 3.75
CA ALA A 107 -15.60 -2.46 3.96
C ALA A 107 -15.90 -2.66 5.44
N ILE A 108 -17.16 -2.96 5.77
CA ILE A 108 -17.67 -3.09 7.13
C ILE A 108 -17.97 -4.56 7.40
N LEU A 109 -17.40 -5.09 8.47
CA LEU A 109 -17.74 -6.40 9.02
C LEU A 109 -18.82 -6.25 10.09
N ARG A 110 -19.83 -7.13 10.08
CA ARG A 110 -20.88 -7.18 11.11
C ARG A 110 -21.06 -8.58 11.70
N GLU A 111 -20.44 -8.88 12.83
CA GLU A 111 -20.43 -10.24 13.41
C GLU A 111 -21.68 -10.61 14.23
N GLY A 112 -22.87 -10.61 13.61
CA GLY A 112 -24.13 -10.99 14.27
C GLY A 112 -25.19 -9.89 14.22
N VAL A 113 -26.39 -10.18 14.75
CA VAL A 113 -27.56 -9.28 14.61
C VAL A 113 -27.42 -8.00 15.46
N ASN A 114 -26.63 -8.04 16.53
CA ASN A 114 -26.38 -6.92 17.46
C ASN A 114 -24.88 -6.64 17.64
N ALA A 115 -24.03 -7.10 16.72
CA ALA A 115 -22.59 -6.94 16.87
C ALA A 115 -22.12 -5.55 16.46
N GLU A 116 -21.05 -5.11 17.11
CA GLU A 116 -20.33 -3.91 16.72
C GLU A 116 -19.86 -4.03 15.28
N GLU A 117 -20.06 -2.97 14.53
CA GLU A 117 -19.57 -2.86 13.16
C GLU A 117 -18.12 -2.46 13.21
N LYS A 118 -17.30 -3.15 12.40
CA LYS A 118 -15.88 -2.87 12.31
C LYS A 118 -15.50 -2.53 10.89
N VAL A 119 -14.82 -1.41 10.70
CA VAL A 119 -14.20 -1.09 9.41
C VAL A 119 -12.94 -1.96 9.24
N ILE A 120 -12.95 -2.82 8.22
CA ILE A 120 -11.86 -3.77 7.94
C ILE A 120 -11.16 -3.48 6.61
N GLY A 121 -11.65 -2.52 5.84
CA GLY A 121 -11.02 -2.07 4.61
C GLY A 121 -11.44 -0.65 4.26
N LEU A 122 -10.53 0.08 3.62
CA LEU A 122 -10.71 1.47 3.23
C LEU A 122 -10.13 1.67 1.83
N ALA A 123 -10.84 2.38 0.97
CA ALA A 123 -10.39 2.72 -0.36
C ALA A 123 -10.69 4.18 -0.66
N ASN A 124 -9.63 4.89 -1.05
CA ASN A 124 -9.68 6.32 -1.26
C ASN A 124 -9.45 6.66 -2.73
N SER A 125 -10.22 7.62 -3.23
CA SER A 125 -10.09 8.11 -4.60
C SER A 125 -10.38 9.60 -4.71
N ILE A 126 -9.83 10.22 -5.75
CA ILE A 126 -10.00 11.64 -5.99
C ILE A 126 -10.36 11.90 -7.46
N PRO A 127 -11.48 12.62 -7.73
CA PRO A 127 -11.78 13.09 -9.07
C PRO A 127 -10.78 14.16 -9.48
N PHE A 128 -10.32 14.12 -10.73
CA PHE A 128 -9.45 15.15 -11.28
C PHE A 128 -9.77 15.41 -12.75
N TYR A 129 -9.26 16.52 -13.27
CA TYR A 129 -9.33 16.81 -14.69
C TYR A 129 -8.05 16.36 -15.39
N TRP A 130 -8.22 15.60 -16.45
CA TRP A 130 -7.16 15.14 -17.33
C TRP A 130 -7.48 15.56 -18.76
N SER A 131 -6.66 16.46 -19.33
CA SER A 131 -6.92 17.05 -20.66
C SER A 131 -6.96 16.03 -21.79
N THR A 132 -6.15 14.99 -21.72
CA THR A 132 -5.97 13.98 -22.77
C THR A 132 -6.07 12.56 -22.18
N PRO A 133 -7.27 12.12 -21.74
CA PRO A 133 -7.45 10.88 -20.99
C PRO A 133 -7.14 9.59 -21.78
N ASN A 134 -6.97 9.71 -23.09
CA ASN A 134 -6.56 8.60 -23.95
C ASN A 134 -5.04 8.47 -24.12
N ASP A 135 -4.25 9.48 -23.71
CA ASP A 135 -2.80 9.49 -23.86
C ASP A 135 -2.10 9.29 -22.51
N ASN A 136 -1.64 8.06 -22.25
CA ASN A 136 -0.92 7.71 -21.02
C ASN A 136 0.30 8.60 -20.72
N ASN A 137 0.95 9.16 -21.74
CA ASN A 137 2.12 10.03 -21.54
C ASN A 137 1.76 11.36 -20.88
N SER A 138 0.50 11.78 -21.01
CA SER A 138 -0.02 13.00 -20.40
C SER A 138 -0.47 12.85 -18.95
N LEU A 139 -0.36 11.65 -18.36
CA LEU A 139 -0.53 11.49 -16.90
C LEU A 139 0.50 12.33 -16.16
N PRO A 140 0.24 12.77 -14.91
CA PRO A 140 1.19 13.62 -14.18
C PRO A 140 2.51 12.92 -13.84
N ASP A 141 3.65 13.60 -14.07
CA ASP A 141 4.99 13.10 -13.73
C ASP A 141 5.22 12.92 -12.23
N LEU A 142 4.63 13.82 -11.42
CA LEU A 142 4.70 13.77 -9.95
C LEU A 142 3.64 12.84 -9.33
N GLY A 143 3.14 11.87 -10.11
CA GLY A 143 2.34 10.75 -9.63
C GLY A 143 1.23 11.09 -8.64
N TRP A 144 1.28 10.43 -7.48
CA TRP A 144 0.32 10.57 -6.40
C TRP A 144 0.17 12.02 -5.91
N ASP A 145 1.29 12.73 -5.65
CA ASP A 145 1.26 14.12 -5.15
C ASP A 145 0.58 15.07 -6.15
N ALA A 146 0.81 14.88 -7.46
CA ALA A 146 0.17 15.72 -8.47
C ALA A 146 -1.33 15.47 -8.59
N VAL A 147 -1.79 14.21 -8.52
CA VAL A 147 -3.21 13.91 -8.67
C VAL A 147 -4.01 14.32 -7.43
N MET A 148 -3.44 14.17 -6.24
CA MET A 148 -4.02 14.69 -5.00
C MET A 148 -4.16 16.21 -5.03
N ARG A 149 -3.06 16.91 -5.32
CA ARG A 149 -3.06 18.38 -5.40
C ARG A 149 -4.05 18.91 -6.44
N SER A 150 -4.05 18.34 -7.66
CA SER A 150 -4.93 18.79 -8.74
C SER A 150 -6.40 18.50 -8.46
N GLY A 151 -6.73 17.32 -7.91
CA GLY A 151 -8.08 16.98 -7.52
C GLY A 151 -8.62 17.87 -6.39
N LEU A 152 -7.82 18.11 -5.34
CA LEU A 152 -8.21 18.99 -4.22
C LEU A 152 -8.35 20.45 -4.68
N GLN A 153 -7.48 20.91 -5.57
CA GLN A 153 -7.59 22.25 -6.16
C GLN A 153 -8.86 22.37 -7.02
N LEU A 154 -9.17 21.35 -7.82
CA LEU A 154 -10.36 21.33 -8.65
C LEU A 154 -11.65 21.31 -7.81
N ASP A 155 -11.70 20.47 -6.76
CA ASP A 155 -12.83 20.43 -5.83
C ASP A 155 -13.12 21.79 -5.21
N ARG A 156 -12.07 22.48 -4.71
CA ARG A 156 -12.18 23.85 -4.20
C ARG A 156 -12.66 24.84 -5.26
N SER A 157 -12.19 24.70 -6.50
CA SER A 157 -12.57 25.59 -7.59
C SER A 157 -14.04 25.42 -7.96
N LEU A 158 -14.55 24.18 -8.00
CA LEU A 158 -15.96 23.88 -8.33
C LEU A 158 -16.96 24.44 -7.31
N LYS A 159 -16.52 24.69 -6.06
CA LYS A 159 -17.33 25.35 -5.04
C LYS A 159 -17.44 26.86 -5.24
N ASN A 160 -16.59 27.45 -6.08
CA ASN A 160 -16.69 28.85 -6.42
C ASN A 160 -17.76 29.05 -7.51
N ALA A 161 -18.81 29.79 -7.20
CA ALA A 161 -19.97 29.99 -8.07
C ALA A 161 -19.63 30.64 -9.43
N VAL A 162 -18.50 31.35 -9.54
CA VAL A 162 -18.05 31.98 -10.80
C VAL A 162 -17.05 31.12 -11.58
N TYR A 163 -16.76 29.89 -11.14
CA TYR A 163 -15.85 29.00 -11.84
C TYR A 163 -16.48 28.47 -13.14
N ASP A 164 -15.81 28.75 -14.26
CA ASP A 164 -16.19 28.33 -15.62
C ASP A 164 -15.18 27.35 -16.25
N GLY A 165 -14.24 26.84 -15.45
CA GLY A 165 -13.21 25.93 -15.89
C GLY A 165 -13.66 24.48 -16.08
N PRO A 166 -12.72 23.57 -16.39
CA PRO A 166 -13.03 22.17 -16.66
C PRO A 166 -13.59 21.46 -15.42
N LYS A 167 -14.45 20.47 -15.66
CA LYS A 167 -14.97 19.56 -14.64
C LYS A 167 -14.15 18.27 -14.60
N PRO A 168 -14.14 17.52 -13.49
CA PRO A 168 -13.45 16.24 -13.42
C PRO A 168 -13.99 15.30 -14.50
N ASN A 169 -13.08 14.63 -15.20
CA ASN A 169 -13.39 13.64 -16.24
C ASN A 169 -12.69 12.30 -16.00
N ALA A 170 -11.89 12.19 -14.94
CA ALA A 170 -11.20 10.99 -14.53
C ALA A 170 -11.26 10.83 -13.02
N LEU A 171 -11.16 9.58 -12.55
CA LEU A 171 -11.03 9.24 -11.14
C LEU A 171 -9.70 8.52 -10.90
N SER A 172 -8.94 9.00 -9.91
CA SER A 172 -7.72 8.34 -9.47
C SER A 172 -7.94 7.63 -8.15
N ALA A 173 -7.72 6.31 -8.06
CA ALA A 173 -7.65 5.65 -6.77
C ALA A 173 -6.25 5.81 -6.18
N VAL A 174 -6.22 6.39 -4.97
CA VAL A 174 -4.99 6.90 -4.33
C VAL A 174 -4.56 6.06 -3.13
N ALA A 175 -5.46 5.29 -2.53
CA ALA A 175 -5.12 4.31 -1.50
C ALA A 175 -6.13 3.16 -1.46
N VAL A 176 -5.66 1.95 -1.18
CA VAL A 176 -6.51 0.81 -0.79
C VAL A 176 -5.82 0.06 0.33
N SER A 177 -6.50 -0.07 1.46
CA SER A 177 -6.02 -0.74 2.66
C SER A 177 -7.02 -1.80 3.10
N VAL A 178 -6.52 -2.96 3.52
CA VAL A 178 -7.32 -4.02 4.15
C VAL A 178 -6.59 -4.49 5.39
N ASP A 179 -7.34 -4.60 6.50
CA ASP A 179 -6.88 -5.16 7.76
C ASP A 179 -6.18 -6.51 7.49
N PRO A 180 -4.91 -6.69 7.90
CA PRO A 180 -4.15 -7.91 7.67
C PRO A 180 -4.87 -9.21 8.05
N ALA A 181 -5.74 -9.18 9.07
CA ALA A 181 -6.52 -10.34 9.50
C ALA A 181 -7.57 -10.77 8.47
N TYR A 182 -8.04 -9.85 7.61
CA TYR A 182 -9.13 -10.08 6.66
C TYR A 182 -8.69 -10.18 5.20
N ARG A 183 -7.38 -10.15 4.94
CA ARG A 183 -6.84 -10.29 3.58
C ARG A 183 -7.18 -11.66 2.98
N PHE A 184 -7.28 -11.72 1.65
CA PHE A 184 -7.66 -12.92 0.89
C PHE A 184 -7.01 -14.23 1.37
N LYS A 185 -5.70 -14.23 1.66
CA LYS A 185 -4.98 -15.45 2.13
C LYS A 185 -5.50 -16.01 3.46
N LYS A 186 -6.23 -15.21 4.25
CA LYS A 186 -6.78 -15.57 5.56
C LYS A 186 -8.26 -15.90 5.49
N THR A 187 -9.02 -15.18 4.66
CA THR A 187 -10.48 -15.25 4.65
C THR A 187 -11.08 -15.88 3.39
N GLY A 188 -10.28 -16.06 2.33
CA GLY A 188 -10.76 -16.50 1.01
C GLY A 188 -11.58 -15.44 0.25
N ARG A 189 -11.82 -14.26 0.82
CA ARG A 189 -12.57 -13.16 0.19
C ARG A 189 -11.62 -12.01 -0.16
N ASP A 190 -11.65 -11.55 -1.41
CA ASP A 190 -10.75 -10.49 -1.87
C ASP A 190 -11.37 -9.09 -1.72
N ILE A 191 -11.39 -8.61 -0.46
CA ILE A 191 -11.93 -7.30 -0.09
C ILE A 191 -11.28 -6.16 -0.90
N ALA A 192 -9.98 -6.24 -1.16
CA ALA A 192 -9.29 -5.22 -1.95
C ALA A 192 -9.79 -5.18 -3.40
N ALA A 193 -10.04 -6.34 -4.01
CA ALA A 193 -10.62 -6.40 -5.35
C ALA A 193 -12.06 -5.89 -5.38
N GLU A 194 -12.86 -6.19 -4.36
CA GLU A 194 -14.23 -5.68 -4.25
C GLU A 194 -14.27 -4.15 -4.07
N LEU A 195 -13.39 -3.58 -3.23
CA LEU A 195 -13.23 -2.12 -3.08
C LEU A 195 -12.82 -1.45 -4.40
N LEU A 196 -11.82 -2.00 -5.08
CA LEU A 196 -11.37 -1.52 -6.40
C LEU A 196 -12.49 -1.59 -7.46
N ASN A 197 -13.26 -2.68 -7.49
CA ASN A 197 -14.40 -2.81 -8.39
C ASN A 197 -15.50 -1.79 -8.07
N THR A 198 -15.74 -1.51 -6.78
CA THR A 198 -16.70 -0.49 -6.35
C THR A 198 -16.31 0.89 -6.88
N MET A 199 -15.04 1.29 -6.73
CA MET A 199 -14.54 2.56 -7.28
C MET A 199 -14.65 2.62 -8.82
N LYS A 200 -14.33 1.52 -9.52
CA LYS A 200 -14.48 1.44 -10.98
C LYS A 200 -15.93 1.63 -11.43
N THR A 201 -16.86 0.98 -10.75
CA THR A 201 -18.30 1.12 -11.04
C THR A 201 -18.75 2.54 -10.79
N ALA A 202 -18.40 3.12 -9.64
CA ALA A 202 -18.72 4.52 -9.32
C ALA A 202 -18.16 5.51 -10.36
N ALA A 203 -16.95 5.27 -10.87
CA ALA A 203 -16.36 6.08 -11.93
C ALA A 203 -17.13 6.00 -13.24
N ARG A 204 -17.54 4.79 -13.66
CA ARG A 204 -18.33 4.58 -14.88
C ARG A 204 -19.73 5.17 -14.78
N ASP A 205 -20.41 4.93 -13.67
CA ASP A 205 -21.78 5.42 -13.45
C ASP A 205 -21.82 6.95 -13.41
N SER A 206 -20.70 7.58 -13.04
CA SER A 206 -20.53 9.04 -13.04
C SER A 206 -20.05 9.61 -14.38
N GLY A 207 -19.88 8.76 -15.40
CA GLY A 207 -19.48 9.19 -16.75
C GLY A 207 -18.01 9.59 -16.89
N PHE A 208 -17.13 9.20 -15.95
CA PHE A 208 -15.70 9.45 -16.14
C PHE A 208 -15.16 8.66 -17.33
N SER A 209 -14.27 9.31 -18.08
CA SER A 209 -13.62 8.73 -19.25
C SER A 209 -12.45 7.83 -18.89
N ALA A 210 -11.89 7.98 -17.67
CA ALA A 210 -10.76 7.19 -17.23
C ALA A 210 -10.82 6.85 -15.73
N PHE A 211 -10.29 5.66 -15.40
CA PHE A 211 -9.98 5.27 -14.03
C PHE A 211 -8.52 4.81 -13.93
N VAL A 212 -7.72 5.57 -13.17
CA VAL A 212 -6.26 5.45 -13.09
C VAL A 212 -5.78 5.33 -11.65
N LEU A 213 -4.57 4.84 -11.44
CA LEU A 213 -3.98 4.67 -10.12
C LEU A 213 -2.46 4.85 -10.19
N PRO A 214 -1.85 5.69 -9.34
CA PRO A 214 -0.41 5.70 -9.12
C PRO A 214 -0.08 4.56 -8.15
N VAL A 215 0.18 3.37 -8.68
CA VAL A 215 0.38 2.15 -7.91
C VAL A 215 1.74 2.19 -7.20
N ARG A 216 1.73 1.89 -5.91
CA ARG A 216 2.92 1.63 -5.09
C ARG A 216 3.27 0.13 -5.11
N PRO A 217 4.33 -0.34 -5.80
CA PRO A 217 4.66 -1.77 -5.90
C PRO A 217 5.14 -2.33 -4.55
N THR A 218 4.20 -2.90 -3.78
CA THR A 218 4.42 -3.30 -2.38
C THR A 218 5.53 -4.33 -2.18
N GLY A 219 5.83 -5.14 -3.20
CA GLY A 219 6.90 -6.14 -3.15
C GLY A 219 8.29 -5.53 -3.24
N LYS A 220 8.45 -4.28 -3.71
CA LYS A 220 9.79 -3.67 -3.87
C LYS A 220 10.49 -3.46 -2.53
N ALA A 221 9.71 -3.25 -1.46
CA ALA A 221 10.23 -3.11 -0.10
C ALA A 221 10.65 -4.44 0.57
N SER A 222 10.54 -5.59 -0.11
CA SER A 222 10.75 -6.90 0.54
C SER A 222 12.21 -7.31 0.72
N SER A 223 13.15 -6.67 0.01
CA SER A 223 14.59 -6.96 0.13
C SER A 223 15.43 -5.72 -0.21
N GLU A 224 16.64 -5.68 0.34
CA GLU A 224 17.60 -4.61 0.04
C GLU A 224 17.97 -4.57 -1.45
N GLU A 225 18.12 -5.74 -2.08
CA GLU A 225 18.35 -5.87 -3.52
C GLU A 225 17.25 -5.17 -4.32
N PHE A 226 15.97 -5.44 -4.00
CA PHE A 226 14.86 -4.83 -4.71
C PHE A 226 14.75 -3.33 -4.45
N ILE A 227 15.08 -2.85 -3.26
CA ILE A 227 15.05 -1.41 -2.98
C ILE A 227 16.13 -0.67 -3.78
N LYS A 228 17.33 -1.25 -3.89
CA LYS A 228 18.46 -0.68 -4.67
C LYS A 228 18.30 -0.78 -6.19
N MET A 229 17.48 -1.71 -6.65
CA MET A 229 17.17 -1.90 -8.05
C MET A 229 16.43 -0.70 -8.63
N ASP A 230 16.72 -0.39 -9.89
CA ASP A 230 15.99 0.62 -10.65
C ASP A 230 14.47 0.32 -10.64
N PHE A 231 13.66 1.37 -10.55
CA PHE A 231 12.23 1.22 -10.35
C PHE A 231 11.53 0.59 -11.57
N GLU A 232 11.90 1.02 -12.78
CA GLU A 232 11.33 0.46 -14.00
C GLU A 232 11.79 -0.99 -14.17
N GLU A 233 13.05 -1.27 -13.88
CA GLU A 233 13.60 -2.63 -13.91
C GLU A 233 12.90 -3.57 -12.91
N TYR A 234 12.53 -3.07 -11.73
CA TYR A 234 11.72 -3.82 -10.77
C TYR A 234 10.30 -4.08 -11.30
N CYS A 235 9.63 -3.04 -11.80
CA CYS A 235 8.26 -3.15 -12.31
C CYS A 235 8.16 -4.08 -13.53
N ALA A 236 9.24 -4.18 -14.30
CA ALA A 236 9.34 -5.07 -15.45
C ALA A 236 9.62 -6.54 -15.09
N LYS A 237 9.79 -6.89 -13.81
CA LYS A 237 10.03 -8.28 -13.42
C LYS A 237 8.77 -9.12 -13.56
N VAL A 238 8.93 -10.32 -14.09
CA VAL A 238 7.87 -11.31 -14.26
C VAL A 238 8.25 -12.62 -13.58
N ARG A 239 7.23 -13.43 -13.24
CA ARG A 239 7.41 -14.78 -12.74
C ARG A 239 7.80 -15.70 -13.90
N GLY A 240 8.92 -16.41 -13.75
CA GLY A 240 9.33 -17.52 -14.62
C GLY A 240 9.16 -18.87 -13.92
N GLN A 241 9.32 -19.96 -14.67
CA GLN A 241 9.27 -21.33 -14.12
C GLN A 241 10.33 -21.57 -13.02
N ASP A 242 11.47 -20.88 -13.09
CA ASP A 242 12.59 -21.02 -12.15
C ASP A 242 12.79 -19.81 -11.20
N GLY A 243 11.84 -18.87 -11.12
CA GLY A 243 11.92 -17.72 -10.21
C GLY A 243 11.60 -16.37 -10.85
N VAL A 244 12.47 -15.38 -10.64
CA VAL A 244 12.31 -14.01 -11.14
C VAL A 244 13.12 -13.84 -12.42
N ILE A 245 12.49 -13.35 -13.49
CA ILE A 245 13.19 -12.96 -14.72
C ILE A 245 12.85 -11.50 -15.05
N SER A 246 13.80 -10.79 -15.66
CA SER A 246 13.49 -9.47 -16.23
C SER A 246 12.63 -9.66 -17.48
N GLY A 247 11.43 -9.08 -17.48
CA GLY A 247 10.55 -9.08 -18.66
C GLY A 247 10.86 -7.98 -19.66
N GLY A 248 11.80 -7.06 -19.36
CA GLY A 248 12.15 -5.94 -20.22
C GLY A 248 10.94 -5.11 -20.67
N LEU A 249 10.99 -4.54 -21.87
CA LEU A 249 9.86 -3.78 -22.45
C LEU A 249 8.57 -4.63 -22.61
N LEU A 250 8.69 -5.97 -22.68
CA LEU A 250 7.56 -6.89 -22.81
C LEU A 250 6.69 -6.94 -21.55
N ALA A 251 7.26 -6.66 -20.38
CA ALA A 251 6.52 -6.63 -19.11
C ALA A 251 5.48 -5.51 -19.03
N PHE A 252 5.75 -4.37 -19.68
CA PHE A 252 4.82 -3.24 -19.73
C PHE A 252 3.60 -3.50 -20.64
N ASN A 253 3.73 -4.46 -21.57
CA ASN A 253 2.68 -4.88 -22.50
C ASN A 253 2.12 -6.28 -22.17
N SER A 254 2.39 -6.82 -20.98
CA SER A 254 2.34 -8.28 -20.73
C SER A 254 0.96 -8.93 -20.73
N CYS A 255 -0.13 -8.20 -20.94
CA CYS A 255 -1.46 -8.77 -21.04
C CYS A 255 -1.58 -9.83 -22.17
N ASP A 256 -0.78 -9.73 -23.24
CA ASP A 256 -0.87 -10.65 -24.38
C ASP A 256 0.16 -11.78 -24.36
N SER A 257 1.17 -11.70 -23.49
CA SER A 257 2.30 -12.66 -23.46
C SER A 257 2.12 -13.82 -22.47
N GLY A 258 1.12 -13.76 -21.60
CA GLY A 258 0.94 -14.70 -20.49
C GLY A 258 1.94 -14.52 -19.33
N ALA A 259 2.84 -13.54 -19.39
CA ALA A 259 3.80 -13.26 -18.34
C ALA A 259 3.15 -12.53 -17.14
N GLU A 260 3.21 -13.16 -15.96
CA GLU A 260 2.70 -12.59 -14.71
C GLU A 260 3.71 -11.64 -14.07
N PRO A 261 3.35 -10.37 -13.78
CA PRO A 261 4.23 -9.48 -13.03
C PRO A 261 4.66 -10.10 -11.68
N TRP A 262 5.92 -9.87 -11.30
CA TRP A 262 6.49 -10.37 -10.05
C TRP A 262 5.80 -9.73 -8.84
N ASP A 263 5.67 -8.40 -8.87
CA ASP A 263 5.04 -7.64 -7.80
C ASP A 263 3.57 -8.07 -7.61
N PRO A 264 3.17 -8.44 -6.38
CA PRO A 264 1.83 -8.95 -6.12
C PRO A 264 0.72 -7.93 -6.34
N TRP A 265 1.02 -6.63 -6.17
CA TRP A 265 0.05 -5.56 -6.29
C TRP A 265 -0.15 -5.17 -7.76
N ILE A 266 0.93 -5.05 -8.54
CA ILE A 266 0.86 -4.89 -10.00
C ILE A 266 0.08 -6.05 -10.63
N ARG A 267 0.42 -7.29 -10.28
CA ARG A 267 -0.24 -8.49 -10.81
C ARG A 267 -1.75 -8.50 -10.53
N LYS A 268 -2.17 -8.11 -9.31
CA LYS A 268 -3.59 -7.98 -8.97
C LYS A 268 -4.30 -7.01 -9.92
N HIS A 269 -3.74 -5.82 -10.16
CA HIS A 269 -4.35 -4.86 -11.06
C HIS A 269 -4.49 -5.39 -12.49
N ILE A 270 -3.45 -6.05 -13.03
CA ILE A 270 -3.49 -6.71 -14.34
C ILE A 270 -4.59 -7.78 -14.39
N MET A 271 -4.65 -8.68 -13.40
CA MET A 271 -5.69 -9.73 -13.32
C MET A 271 -7.10 -9.16 -13.25
N MET A 272 -7.27 -7.94 -12.74
CA MET A 272 -8.54 -7.24 -12.68
C MET A 272 -8.89 -6.47 -13.97
N GLY A 273 -8.09 -6.60 -15.02
CA GLY A 273 -8.24 -5.91 -16.31
C GLY A 273 -7.54 -4.55 -16.40
N GLY A 274 -6.66 -4.24 -15.44
CA GLY A 274 -5.82 -3.05 -15.49
C GLY A 274 -4.68 -3.21 -16.50
N LYS A 275 -4.13 -2.09 -16.95
CA LYS A 275 -2.97 -2.00 -17.84
C LYS A 275 -1.94 -1.05 -17.25
N ILE A 276 -0.66 -1.34 -17.45
CA ILE A 276 0.39 -0.39 -17.07
C ILE A 276 0.37 0.77 -18.06
N ALA A 277 0.45 2.00 -17.54
CA ALA A 277 0.48 3.22 -18.34
C ALA A 277 1.93 3.72 -18.48
N ARG A 278 2.58 4.08 -17.36
CA ARG A 278 3.98 4.52 -17.31
C ARG A 278 4.48 4.67 -15.86
N PRO A 279 5.79 4.73 -15.59
CA PRO A 279 6.28 5.15 -14.28
C PRO A 279 6.09 6.65 -14.02
N ALA A 280 6.00 7.01 -12.75
CA ALA A 280 6.14 8.36 -12.21
C ALA A 280 7.24 8.31 -11.14
N LEU A 281 8.47 8.73 -11.49
CA LEU A 281 9.66 8.50 -10.66
C LEU A 281 9.71 9.37 -9.39
N GLN A 282 8.93 10.44 -9.34
CA GLN A 282 8.79 11.36 -8.19
C GLN A 282 7.34 11.42 -7.74
N GLY A 283 6.72 10.25 -7.57
CA GLY A 283 5.30 10.12 -7.26
C GLY A 283 4.90 10.70 -5.90
N THR A 284 5.75 10.54 -4.89
CA THR A 284 5.60 11.19 -3.58
C THR A 284 6.95 11.69 -3.10
N THR A 285 7.01 12.95 -2.63
CA THR A 285 8.25 13.52 -2.08
C THR A 285 8.11 13.81 -0.59
N ILE A 286 9.00 13.25 0.22
CA ILE A 286 9.06 13.52 1.67
C ILE A 286 10.41 14.10 2.02
N LYS A 287 10.37 15.19 2.78
CA LYS A 287 11.56 15.90 3.27
C LYS A 287 11.50 15.98 4.78
N GLY A 288 12.65 15.81 5.41
CA GLY A 288 12.79 15.91 6.86
C GLY A 288 14.24 16.07 7.28
N THR A 289 14.43 16.55 8.49
CA THR A 289 15.71 16.56 9.19
C THR A 289 16.11 15.16 9.62
N LYS A 290 17.38 14.96 10.00
CA LYS A 290 17.84 13.69 10.60
C LYS A 290 16.93 13.25 11.75
N LYS A 291 16.61 14.16 12.67
CA LYS A 291 15.80 13.88 13.86
C LYS A 291 14.40 13.40 13.49
N GLU A 292 13.80 13.99 12.46
CA GLU A 292 12.49 13.58 11.96
C GLU A 292 12.56 12.19 11.32
N TRP A 293 13.52 11.95 10.43
CA TRP A 293 13.73 10.64 9.83
C TRP A 293 13.99 9.53 10.86
N GLU A 294 14.81 9.79 11.86
CA GLU A 294 15.06 8.90 12.99
C GLU A 294 13.77 8.59 13.76
N LYS A 295 12.93 9.60 14.01
CA LYS A 295 11.63 9.44 14.66
C LYS A 295 10.64 8.62 13.81
N TRP A 296 10.64 8.82 12.50
CA TRP A 296 9.69 8.17 11.59
C TRP A 296 10.06 6.72 11.31
N THR A 297 11.36 6.41 11.24
CA THR A 297 11.86 5.14 10.72
C THR A 297 12.56 4.28 11.78
N GLY A 298 13.02 4.89 12.88
CA GLY A 298 13.87 4.23 13.88
C GLY A 298 15.32 3.97 13.42
N VAL A 299 15.70 4.43 12.23
CA VAL A 299 17.05 4.25 11.66
C VAL A 299 17.97 5.38 12.13
N ASP A 300 19.17 5.04 12.64
CA ASP A 300 20.18 6.02 13.06
C ASP A 300 20.93 6.58 11.84
N PHE A 301 20.40 7.68 11.30
CA PHE A 301 20.97 8.37 10.14
C PHE A 301 22.38 8.92 10.44
N GLY A 302 22.67 9.24 11.71
CA GLY A 302 23.96 9.75 12.14
C GLY A 302 25.07 8.72 12.03
N ALA A 303 24.83 7.53 12.57
CA ALA A 303 25.76 6.42 12.50
C ALA A 303 26.07 6.06 11.04
N ILE A 304 25.04 5.93 10.21
CA ILE A 304 25.17 5.55 8.80
C ILE A 304 25.95 6.61 8.00
N ALA A 305 25.64 7.89 8.20
CA ALA A 305 26.32 8.98 7.49
C ALA A 305 27.83 9.07 7.79
N THR A 306 28.31 8.52 8.91
CA THR A 306 29.75 8.48 9.24
C THR A 306 30.47 7.24 8.71
N GLY A 307 29.75 6.15 8.45
CA GLY A 307 30.32 4.85 8.05
C GLY A 307 30.23 4.51 6.57
N GLU A 308 29.34 5.17 5.81
CA GLU A 308 29.10 4.86 4.40
C GLU A 308 29.90 5.71 3.40
N ARG A 309 30.06 5.15 2.20
CA ARG A 309 30.82 5.75 1.10
C ARG A 309 30.00 6.88 0.48
N LEU A 310 30.21 8.09 1.01
CA LEU A 310 29.69 9.36 0.50
C LEU A 310 29.70 9.39 -1.04
N THR A 311 28.52 9.49 -1.65
CA THR A 311 28.37 9.64 -3.09
C THR A 311 28.31 11.12 -3.45
N LYS A 312 29.05 11.51 -4.49
CA LYS A 312 28.87 12.83 -5.10
C LYS A 312 27.54 12.82 -5.84
N TYR A 313 26.60 13.60 -5.33
CA TYR A 313 25.37 13.96 -6.01
C TYR A 313 25.61 15.19 -6.90
N GLY A 314 24.68 15.46 -7.83
CA GLY A 314 24.76 16.61 -8.75
C GLY A 314 25.23 17.91 -8.07
N ASP A 315 25.91 18.77 -8.82
CA ASP A 315 26.56 20.00 -8.35
C ASP A 315 27.67 19.81 -7.30
N GLY A 316 28.16 18.57 -7.13
CA GLY A 316 29.24 18.26 -6.18
C GLY A 316 28.79 18.16 -4.73
N LYS A 317 27.48 18.16 -4.46
CA LYS A 317 26.93 17.92 -3.12
C LYS A 317 27.21 16.50 -2.68
N VAL A 318 27.44 16.32 -1.39
CA VAL A 318 27.69 15.00 -0.80
C VAL A 318 26.41 14.48 -0.16
N SER A 319 25.99 13.29 -0.57
CA SER A 319 24.85 12.59 0.02
C SER A 319 25.19 11.16 0.43
N VAL A 320 24.34 10.59 1.27
CA VAL A 320 24.34 9.17 1.65
C VAL A 320 22.94 8.62 1.38
N ASP A 321 22.87 7.45 0.74
CA ASP A 321 21.61 6.79 0.42
C ASP A 321 21.26 5.83 1.56
N ILE A 322 20.28 6.21 2.39
CA ILE A 322 19.93 5.51 3.63
C ILE A 322 18.66 4.69 3.41
N MET A 323 18.79 3.38 3.63
CA MET A 323 17.69 2.43 3.53
C MET A 323 16.77 2.55 4.74
N ILE A 324 15.47 2.61 4.51
CA ILE A 324 14.47 2.75 5.58
C ILE A 324 13.42 1.63 5.54
N PRO A 325 12.93 1.15 6.70
CA PRO A 325 11.87 0.15 6.75
C PRO A 325 10.62 0.59 5.98
N GLY A 326 10.18 -0.25 5.06
CA GLY A 326 8.99 0.00 4.23
C GLY A 326 9.20 0.96 3.07
N GLY A 327 10.38 1.56 2.89
CA GLY A 327 10.71 2.37 1.70
C GLY A 327 10.86 1.53 0.43
N LEU A 328 10.52 2.11 -0.72
CA LEU A 328 10.72 1.49 -2.04
C LEU A 328 12.08 1.83 -2.66
N VAL A 329 12.68 2.92 -2.20
CA VAL A 329 14.00 3.44 -2.60
C VAL A 329 14.75 3.94 -1.34
N PRO A 330 16.05 4.24 -1.41
CA PRO A 330 16.75 4.87 -0.31
C PRO A 330 16.31 6.33 -0.09
N VAL A 331 16.43 6.83 1.14
CA VAL A 331 16.40 8.26 1.44
C VAL A 331 17.76 8.85 1.09
N LYS A 332 17.76 9.91 0.29
CA LYS A 332 18.98 10.67 0.03
C LYS A 332 19.19 11.69 1.15
N TYR A 333 20.14 11.40 2.05
CA TYR A 333 20.48 12.27 3.16
C TYR A 333 21.69 13.15 2.83
N PHE A 334 21.58 14.45 3.08
CA PHE A 334 22.61 15.46 2.87
C PHE A 334 23.09 15.96 4.25
N PRO A 335 24.22 15.44 4.78
CA PRO A 335 24.69 15.80 6.12
C PRO A 335 25.01 17.28 6.27
N ALA A 336 25.50 17.92 5.20
CA ALA A 336 25.89 19.33 5.22
C ALA A 336 24.71 20.29 5.48
N THR A 337 23.48 19.90 5.13
CA THR A 337 22.26 20.72 5.32
C THR A 337 21.27 20.07 6.28
N ASP A 338 21.64 18.94 6.90
CA ASP A 338 20.77 18.10 7.71
C ASP A 338 19.41 17.82 7.04
N THR A 339 19.42 17.38 5.78
CA THR A 339 18.20 17.18 5.00
C THR A 339 18.17 15.78 4.40
N GLY A 340 17.14 14.99 4.72
CA GLY A 340 16.80 13.76 4.04
C GLY A 340 15.66 13.98 3.05
N ILE A 341 15.85 13.54 1.81
CA ILE A 341 14.85 13.60 0.73
C ILE A 341 14.54 12.17 0.28
N TYR A 342 13.27 11.82 0.35
CA TYR A 342 12.74 10.55 -0.13
C TYR A 342 11.80 10.82 -1.30
N GLU A 343 12.16 10.35 -2.49
CA GLU A 343 11.37 10.48 -3.71
C GLU A 343 10.82 9.10 -4.06
N GLU A 344 9.60 8.80 -3.61
CA GLU A 344 8.97 7.51 -3.87
C GLU A 344 8.41 7.47 -5.29
N PRO A 345 8.81 6.48 -6.11
CA PRO A 345 8.20 6.29 -7.41
C PRO A 345 6.84 5.59 -7.30
N ASN A 346 5.94 5.90 -8.24
CA ASN A 346 4.71 5.13 -8.46
C ASN A 346 4.69 4.60 -9.89
N LEU A 347 3.87 3.58 -10.12
CA LEU A 347 3.58 3.04 -11.44
C LEU A 347 2.14 3.40 -11.82
N TRP A 348 1.96 4.29 -12.79
CA TRP A 348 0.62 4.57 -13.29
C TRP A 348 0.04 3.31 -13.94
N MET A 349 -1.16 2.93 -13.49
CA MET A 349 -1.99 1.90 -14.11
C MET A 349 -3.36 2.48 -14.45
N ARG A 350 -4.01 1.94 -15.49
CA ARG A 350 -5.35 2.36 -15.94
C ARG A 350 -6.26 1.17 -16.21
N TYR A 351 -7.58 1.37 -16.12
CA TYR A 351 -8.57 0.34 -16.43
C TYR A 351 -9.37 0.61 -17.70
N PHE A 352 -9.82 1.84 -17.87
CA PHE A 352 -10.47 2.34 -19.09
C PHE A 352 -9.98 3.73 -19.38
#